data_AF-A0A0D7ELY0-F1
#
_entry.id   AF-A0A0D7ELY0-F1
#
_cell.length_a   1.000
_cell.length_b   1.000
_cell.length_c   1.000
_cell.angle_alpha   90.00
_cell.angle_beta   90.00
_cell.angle_gamma   90.00
#
_symmetry.space_group_name_H-M   'P 1'
#
loop_
_entity.id
_entity.type
_entity.pdbx_description
1 polymer ?
#
loop_
_entity_poly.entity_id
_entity_poly.type
_entity_poly.pdbx_seq_one_letter_code
_entity_poly.pdbx_strand_id
1 'polypeptide(L)' 'MDTQLFAGHDKRLMAVTAIAVEANALVYDHGCEEVIANDDPDAGRKVFAAAFLAWAEGKIDGTAEEVFAAVQEVLEA' A
#
# COMPACT_ATOMS: atom_id res chain seq x y z
N MET A 1 15.69 -17.63 12.72
CA MET A 1 14.88 -18.15 11.60
C MET A 1 13.98 -16.99 11.18
N ASP A 2 14.56 -15.93 10.62
CA ASP A 2 13.95 -14.59 10.60
C ASP A 2 13.80 -14.02 9.19
N THR A 3 14.47 -14.61 8.19
CA THR A 3 14.45 -14.16 6.79
C THR A 3 13.10 -14.31 6.11
N GLN A 4 12.22 -15.19 6.59
CA GLN A 4 10.86 -15.33 6.04
C GLN A 4 9.90 -14.21 6.49
N LEU A 5 10.11 -13.62 7.67
CA LEU A 5 9.24 -12.57 8.19
C LEU A 5 9.47 -11.24 7.44
N PHE A 6 10.74 -10.86 7.26
CA PHE A 6 11.11 -9.67 6.50
C PHE A 6 10.69 -9.78 5.03
N ALA A 7 10.87 -10.96 4.40
CA ALA A 7 10.42 -11.19 3.04
C ALA A 7 8.89 -11.11 2.87
N GLY A 8 8.11 -11.46 3.90
CA GLY A 8 6.65 -11.33 3.88
C GLY A 8 6.19 -9.88 4.01
N HIS A 9 6.84 -9.12 4.89
CA HIS A 9 6.57 -7.69 5.08
C HIS A 9 6.92 -6.87 3.83
N ASP A 10 8.12 -7.04 3.26
CA ASP A 10 8.54 -6.31 2.05
C ASP A 10 7.62 -6.60 0.86
N LYS A 11 7.17 -7.85 0.71
CA LYS A 11 6.20 -8.22 -0.34
C LYS A 11 4.85 -7.54 -0.15
N ARG A 12 4.37 -7.42 1.09
CA ARG A 12 3.14 -6.67 1.39
C ARG A 12 3.30 -5.20 1.03
N LEU A 13 4.41 -4.58 1.44
CA LEU A 13 4.69 -3.18 1.11
C LEU A 13 4.72 -2.98 -0.41
N MET A 14 5.42 -3.82 -1.16
CA MET A 14 5.45 -3.73 -2.63
C MET A 14 4.05 -3.87 -3.25
N ALA A 15 3.23 -4.82 -2.78
CA ALA A 15 1.87 -5.00 -3.29
C ALA A 15 0.98 -3.80 -2.98
N VAL A 16 1.06 -3.27 -1.75
CA VAL A 16 0.29 -2.11 -1.31
C VAL A 16 0.73 -0.84 -2.05
N THR A 17 2.03 -0.65 -2.30
CA THR A 17 2.54 0.47 -3.11
C THR A 17 2.01 0.41 -4.54
N ALA A 18 1.99 -0.78 -5.16
CA ALA A 18 1.39 -0.94 -6.49
C ALA A 18 -0.10 -0.54 -6.49
N ILE A 19 -0.85 -0.97 -5.47
CA ILE A 19 -2.26 -0.60 -5.28
C ILE A 19 -2.41 0.92 -5.07
N ALA A 20 -1.53 1.55 -4.29
CA ALA A 20 -1.58 2.98 -4.02
C ALA A 20 -1.33 3.83 -5.29
N VAL A 21 -0.42 3.38 -6.16
CA VAL A 21 -0.18 3.96 -7.48
C VAL A 21 -1.40 3.76 -8.39
N GLU A 22 -1.95 2.54 -8.47
CA GLU A 22 -3.13 2.24 -9.30
C GLU A 22 -4.40 2.99 -8.85
N ALA A 23 -4.57 3.16 -7.53
CA ALA A 23 -5.66 3.94 -6.94
C ALA A 23 -5.47 5.45 -7.07
N ASN A 24 -4.36 5.89 -7.68
CA ASN A 24 -3.99 7.29 -7.87
C ASN A 24 -3.89 8.05 -6.53
N ALA A 25 -3.58 7.33 -5.45
CA ALA A 25 -3.33 7.89 -4.12
C ALA A 25 -1.92 8.43 -3.99
N LEU A 26 -1.01 7.93 -4.81
CA LEU A 26 0.32 8.51 -5.01
C LEU A 26 0.36 9.06 -6.43
N VAL A 27 0.64 10.36 -6.56
CA VAL A 27 0.81 11.03 -7.86
C VAL A 27 2.25 11.48 -7.99
N TYR A 28 2.81 11.32 -9.18
CA TYR A 28 4.12 11.86 -9.48
C TYR A 28 3.99 13.36 -9.76
N ASP A 29 4.52 14.21 -8.89
CA ASP A 29 4.55 15.65 -9.12
C ASP A 29 5.73 15.99 -10.03
N HIS A 30 5.43 16.24 -11.31
CA HIS A 30 6.43 16.66 -12.29
C HIS A 30 7.07 18.03 -11.99
N GLY A 31 6.50 18.83 -11.08
CA GLY A 31 7.10 20.09 -10.63
C GLY A 31 8.23 19.91 -9.62
N CYS A 32 8.18 18.83 -8.83
CA CYS A 32 9.13 18.54 -7.76
C CYS A 32 9.95 17.25 -7.95
N GLU A 33 9.66 16.46 -8.99
CA GLU A 33 10.26 15.13 -9.22
C GLU A 33 10.08 14.16 -8.03
N GLU A 34 9.05 14.39 -7.21
CA GLU A 34 8.73 13.62 -6.01
C GLU A 34 7.36 12.94 -6.13
N VAL A 35 7.22 11.80 -5.45
CA VAL A 35 5.92 11.11 -5.30
C VAL A 35 5.22 11.74 -4.11
N ILE A 36 4.08 12.39 -4.34
CA ILE A 36 3.28 13.02 -3.29
C ILE A 36 1.93 12.31 -3.14
N ALA A 37 1.40 12.30 -1.92
CA ALA A 37 0.03 11.86 -1.68
C ALA A 37 -0.95 12.78 -2.41
N ASN A 38 -1.92 12.19 -3.12
CA ASN A 38 -2.99 12.93 -3.77
C ASN A 38 -3.88 13.58 -2.70
N ASP A 39 -4.20 14.86 -2.86
CA ASP A 39 -5.15 15.61 -2.01
C ASP A 39 -6.61 15.14 -2.14
N ASP A 40 -6.88 14.08 -2.92
CA ASP A 40 -8.19 13.41 -2.94
C ASP A 40 -8.44 12.71 -1.58
N PRO A 41 -9.39 13.21 -0.76
CA PRO A 41 -9.70 12.64 0.55
C PRO A 41 -10.32 11.24 0.47
N ASP A 42 -10.67 10.78 -0.74
CA ASP A 42 -11.10 9.41 -1.00
C ASP A 42 -9.94 8.49 -1.43
N ALA A 43 -8.77 9.02 -1.81
CA ALA A 43 -7.69 8.21 -2.37
C ALA A 43 -7.10 7.24 -1.33
N GLY A 44 -6.79 7.70 -0.12
CA GLY A 44 -6.35 6.80 0.96
C GLY A 44 -7.39 5.72 1.29
N ARG A 45 -8.69 6.07 1.28
CA ARG A 45 -9.79 5.11 1.48
C ARG A 45 -9.88 4.08 0.34
N LYS A 46 -9.62 4.48 -0.90
CA LYS A 46 -9.54 3.58 -2.06
C LYS A 46 -8.37 2.61 -1.92
N VAL A 47 -7.22 3.05 -1.41
CA VAL A 47 -6.06 2.16 -1.13
C VAL A 47 -6.43 1.11 -0.09
N PHE A 48 -7.03 1.51 1.03
CA PHE A 48 -7.53 0.55 2.03
C PHE A 48 -8.51 -0.45 1.42
N ALA A 49 -9.53 0.03 0.70
CA ALA A 49 -10.52 -0.86 0.09
C ALA A 49 -9.90 -1.87 -0.89
N ALA A 50 -8.99 -1.41 -1.76
CA ALA A 50 -8.31 -2.24 -2.74
C ALA A 50 -7.32 -3.23 -2.10
N ALA A 51 -6.56 -2.81 -1.09
CA ALA A 51 -5.63 -3.68 -0.37
C ALA A 51 -6.36 -4.80 0.39
N PHE A 52 -7.47 -4.47 1.05
CA PHE A 52 -8.28 -5.48 1.76
C PHE A 52 -9.01 -6.42 0.80
N LEU A 53 -9.43 -5.95 -0.37
CA LEU A 53 -9.97 -6.82 -1.41
C LEU A 53 -8.90 -7.79 -1.94
N ALA A 54 -7.71 -7.30 -2.26
CA ALA A 54 -6.60 -8.14 -2.73
C ALA A 54 -6.17 -9.17 -1.68
N TRP A 55 -6.16 -8.80 -0.40
CA TRP A 55 -5.95 -9.71 0.72
C TRP A 55 -7.05 -10.77 0.81
N ALA A 56 -8.32 -10.39 0.74
CA ALA A 56 -9.46 -11.33 0.77
C ALA A 56 -9.44 -12.32 -0.40
N GLU A 57 -8.88 -11.92 -1.54
CA GLU A 57 -8.65 -12.77 -2.72
C GLU A 57 -7.38 -13.65 -2.60
N GLY A 58 -6.62 -13.53 -1.51
CA GLY A 58 -5.39 -14.29 -1.28
C GLY A 58 -4.19 -13.82 -2.10
N LYS A 59 -4.23 -12.59 -2.64
CA LYS A 59 -3.12 -11.99 -3.42
C LYS A 59 -2.07 -11.31 -2.52
N ILE A 60 -2.44 -11.01 -1.28
CA ILE A 60 -1.55 -10.44 -0.26
C ILE A 60 -1.55 -11.42 0.91
N ASP A 61 -0.37 -11.88 1.31
CA ASP A 61 -0.19 -12.79 2.42
C ASP A 61 -0.13 -12.06 3.77
N GLY A 62 -0.67 -12.67 4.82
CA GLY A 62 -0.61 -12.15 6.19
C GLY A 62 -1.98 -11.99 6.84
N THR A 63 -2.00 -11.38 8.02
CA THR A 63 -3.23 -11.03 8.73
C THR A 63 -3.80 -9.69 8.23
N ALA A 64 -5.09 -9.46 8.47
CA ALA A 64 -5.73 -8.16 8.24
C ALA A 64 -4.98 -7.00 8.91
N GLU A 65 -4.44 -7.22 10.12
CA GLU A 65 -3.66 -6.22 10.87
C GLU A 65 -2.33 -5.92 10.18
N GLU A 66 -1.65 -6.94 9.66
CA GLU A 66 -0.40 -6.75 8.90
C GLU A 66 -0.63 -6.00 7.58
N VAL A 67 -1.76 -6.24 6.91
CA VAL A 67 -2.14 -5.49 5.70
C VAL A 67 -2.51 -4.06 6.04
N PHE A 68 -3.25 -3.83 7.14
CA PHE A 68 -3.58 -2.49 7.60
C PHE A 68 -2.32 -1.66 7.90
N ALA A 69 -1.38 -2.25 8.65
CA ALA A 69 -0.10 -1.60 8.97
C ALA A 69 0.69 -1.25 7.69
N ALA A 70 0.74 -2.16 6.72
CA ALA A 70 1.41 -1.91 5.44
C ALA A 70 0.75 -0.76 4.64
N VAL A 71 -0.58 -0.63 4.68
CA VAL A 71 -1.28 0.51 4.04
C VAL A 71 -0.96 1.82 4.73
N GLN A 72 -0.94 1.86 6.06
CA GLN A 72 -0.54 3.06 6.78
C GLN A 72 0.89 3.46 6.46
N GLU A 73 1.82 2.50 6.50
CA GLU A 73 3.23 2.76 6.20
C GLU A 73 3.43 3.33 4.78
N VAL A 74 2.72 2.81 3.78
CA VAL A 74 2.81 3.32 2.40
C VAL A 74 2.18 4.71 2.24
N LEU A 75 1.13 5.04 2.99
CA LEU A 75 0.44 6.33 2.88
C LEU A 75 1.04 7.43 3.75
N GLU A 76 1.76 7.07 4.81
CA GLU A 76 2.36 7.99 5.79
C GLU A 76 3.89 8.17 5.61
N ALA A 77 4.51 7.47 4.65
CA ALA A 77 5.93 7.60 4.28
C ALA A 77 6.21 8.87 3.47
#